data_AF-X1GPD3-F1
#
_entry.id   AF-X1GPD3-F1
#
_cell.length_a   1.000
_cell.length_b   1.000
_cell.length_c   1.000
_cell.angle_alpha   90.00
_cell.angle_beta   90.00
_cell.angle_gamma   90.00
#
_symmetry.space_group_name_H-M   'P 1'
#
loop_
_entity.id
_entity.type
_entity.pdbx_description
1 polymer ?
#
loop_
_entity_poly.entity_id
_entity_poly.type
_entity_poly.pdbx_seq_one_letter_code
_entity_poly.pdbx_strand_id
1 'polypeptide(L)' 'MGIRKYKPTIPGRRGASVSDFAEITRSTPEKSLLRPLHNTGGRNAHGRITTRHKGGGHK' A
#
# COMPACT_ATOMS: atom_id res chain seq x y z
N MET A 1 14.79 9.10 -3.42
CA MET A 1 14.27 7.71 -3.32
C MET A 1 14.77 6.89 -4.50
N GLY A 2 15.59 5.87 -4.24
CA GLY A 2 16.09 4.94 -5.26
C GLY A 2 15.21 3.70 -5.43
N ILE A 3 15.54 2.91 -6.45
CA ILE A 3 14.84 1.67 -6.81
C ILE A 3 15.75 0.49 -6.51
N ARG A 4 15.35 -0.38 -5.58
CA ARG A 4 16.04 -1.65 -5.31
C ARG A 4 15.40 -2.77 -6.12
N LYS A 5 16.14 -3.30 -7.08
CA LYS A 5 15.73 -4.47 -7.88
C LYS A 5 16.02 -5.76 -7.10
N TYR A 6 15.07 -6.69 -7.07
CA TYR A 6 15.29 -7.98 -6.41
C TYR A 6 16.18 -8.91 -7.25
N LYS A 7 16.92 -9.81 -6.58
CA LYS A 7 17.53 -10.96 -7.25
C LYS A 7 16.42 -11.95 -7.66
N PRO A 8 16.51 -12.59 -8.85
CA PRO A 8 15.47 -13.48 -9.36
C PRO A 8 15.53 -14.87 -8.71
N THR A 9 15.30 -14.95 -7.39
CA THR A 9 15.36 -16.21 -6.63
C THR A 9 14.09 -17.06 -6.75
N ILE A 10 12.96 -16.44 -7.12
CA ILE A 10 11.66 -17.09 -7.41
C ILE A 10 11.00 -16.40 -8.61
N PRO A 11 10.12 -17.09 -9.38
CA PRO A 11 9.55 -16.53 -10.61
C PRO A 11 8.80 -15.21 -10.39
N GLY A 12 8.04 -15.08 -9.30
CA GLY A 12 7.30 -13.86 -8.96
C GLY A 12 8.18 -12.64 -8.65
N ARG A 13 9.46 -12.83 -8.33
CA ARG A 13 10.40 -11.72 -8.03
C ARG A 13 11.27 -11.30 -9.21
N ARG A 14 11.24 -12.01 -10.35
CA ARG A 14 12.18 -11.83 -11.47
C ARG A 14 12.21 -10.41 -12.05
N GLY A 15 11.05 -9.76 -12.15
CA GLY A 15 10.91 -8.37 -12.60
C GLY A 15 10.49 -7.39 -11.49
N ALA A 16 10.39 -7.88 -10.25
CA ALA A 16 9.89 -7.07 -9.14
C ALA A 16 10.98 -6.13 -8.61
N SER A 17 10.56 -4.94 -8.19
CA SER A 17 11.41 -3.97 -7.51
C SER A 17 10.63 -3.29 -6.39
N VAL A 18 11.34 -2.67 -5.47
CA VAL A 18 10.78 -1.86 -4.38
C VAL A 18 11.54 -0.56 -4.25
N SER A 19 10.92 0.44 -3.61
CA SER A 19 11.63 1.63 -3.17
C SER A 19 12.67 1.26 -2.11
N ASP A 20 13.80 1.97 -2.10
CA ASP A 20 14.88 1.79 -1.14
C ASP A 20 14.64 2.50 0.20
N PHE A 21 13.68 3.42 0.27
CA PHE A 21 13.29 4.18 1.46
C PHE A 21 14.46 4.90 2.17
N ALA A 22 15.52 5.27 1.45
CA ALA A 22 16.74 5.85 2.05
C ALA A 22 16.48 7.20 2.80
N GLU A 23 15.42 7.91 2.43
CA GLU A 23 15.02 9.17 3.04
C GLU A 23 14.08 9.01 4.26
N ILE A 24 13.52 7.82 4.48
CA ILE A 24 12.60 7.58 5.60
C ILE A 24 13.43 7.41 6.89
N THR A 25 13.35 8.40 7.77
CA THR A 25 14.12 8.44 9.02
C THR A 25 13.46 7.71 10.19
N ARG A 26 12.12 7.55 10.17
CA ARG A 26 11.35 6.88 11.24
C ARG A 26 10.24 6.02 10.64
N SER A 27 10.06 4.82 11.18
CA SER A 27 9.04 3.85 10.72
C SER A 27 7.71 3.97 11.47
N THR A 28 7.69 4.60 12.65
CA THR A 28 6.49 4.79 13.46
C THR A 28 5.93 6.21 13.29
N PRO A 29 4.63 6.37 13.03
CA PRO A 29 4.01 7.69 12.96
C PRO A 29 3.75 8.29 14.35
N GLU A 30 3.53 9.60 14.39
CA GLU A 30 3.22 10.32 15.63
C GLU A 30 1.79 10.03 16.10
N LYS A 31 1.64 9.43 17.29
CA LYS A 31 0.36 8.84 17.73
C LYS A 31 -0.77 9.87 17.86
N SER A 32 -0.47 11.08 18.30
CA SER A 32 -1.46 12.15 18.50
C SER A 32 -2.09 12.66 17.19
N LEU A 33 -1.37 12.53 16.07
CA LEU A 33 -1.78 13.00 14.75
C LEU A 33 -2.53 11.94 13.93
N LEU A 34 -2.67 10.73 14.46
CA LEU A 34 -3.36 9.63 13.77
C LEU A 34 -4.88 9.71 13.91
N ARG A 35 -5.56 9.24 12.87
CA ARG A 35 -7.01 8.99 12.82
C ARG A 35 -7.28 7.67 12.11
N PRO A 36 -8.33 6.93 12.50
CA PRO A 36 -8.69 5.69 11.82
C PRO A 36 -9.20 5.99 10.40
N LEU A 37 -8.67 5.27 9.42
CA LEU A 37 -9.18 5.28 8.05
C LEU A 37 -9.83 3.92 7.76
N HIS A 38 -11.09 3.93 7.35
CA HIS A 38 -11.82 2.73 6.95
C HIS A 38 -11.97 2.69 5.43
N ASN A 39 -11.80 1.50 4.85
CA ASN A 39 -11.92 1.32 3.41
C ASN A 39 -13.39 1.18 3.00
N THR A 40 -13.82 1.92 1.99
CA THR A 40 -15.19 1.83 1.42
C THR A 40 -15.38 0.61 0.51
N GLY A 41 -14.27 -0.02 0.07
CA GLY A 41 -14.32 -1.17 -0.84
C GLY A 41 -14.95 -0.85 -2.20
N GLY A 42 -14.91 0.42 -2.64
CA GLY A 42 -15.50 0.87 -3.90
C GLY A 42 -17.02 1.07 -3.86
N ARG A 43 -17.64 1.08 -2.67
CA ARG A 43 -19.07 1.29 -2.47
C ARG A 43 -19.40 2.74 -2.10
N ASN A 44 -20.56 3.21 -2.56
CA ASN A 44 -21.10 4.52 -2.18
C ASN A 44 -22.03 4.44 -0.95
N ALA A 45 -22.65 5.57 -0.58
CA ALA A 45 -23.58 5.67 0.55
C ALA A 45 -24.82 4.75 0.45
N HIS A 46 -25.19 4.31 -0.75
CA HIS A 46 -26.27 3.35 -0.97
C HIS A 46 -25.79 1.88 -0.97
N GLY A 47 -24.53 1.63 -0.63
CA GLY A 47 -23.91 0.29 -0.61
C GLY A 47 -23.64 -0.29 -2.00
N ARG A 48 -23.88 0.47 -3.07
CA ARG A 48 -23.69 0.01 -4.46
C ARG A 48 -22.24 0.18 -4.88
N ILE A 49 -21.73 -0.76 -5.67
CA ILE A 49 -20.40 -0.66 -6.28
C ILE A 49 -20.44 0.46 -7.32
N THR A 50 -19.79 1.57 -7.04
CA THR A 50 -19.60 2.68 -7.99
C THR A 50 -18.21 2.67 -8.60
N THR A 51 -17.24 2.02 -7.95
CA THR A 51 -15.89 1.84 -8.48
C THR A 51 -15.50 0.37 -8.40
N ARG A 52 -15.25 -0.24 -9.57
CA ARG A 52 -14.88 -1.66 -9.69
C ARG A 52 -13.42 -1.90 -9.30
N HIS A 53 -13.09 -3.17 -9.04
CA HIS A 53 -11.73 -3.65 -8.73
C HIS A 53 -11.07 -2.99 -7.50
N LYS A 54 -11.88 -2.56 -6.51
CA LYS A 54 -11.42 -1.99 -5.24
C LYS A 54 -11.89 -2.88 -4.07
N GLY A 55 -11.04 -3.07 -3.07
CA GLY A 55 -11.31 -3.88 -1.87
C GLY A 55 -10.23 -4.93 -1.60
N GLY A 56 -10.09 -5.36 -0.34
CA GLY A 56 -9.17 -6.44 0.07
C GLY A 56 -7.72 -6.04 0.35
N GLY A 57 -7.39 -4.74 0.35
CA GLY A 57 -6.04 -4.25 0.68
C GLY A 57 -5.71 -4.26 2.18
N HIS A 58 -4.42 -4.14 2.52
CA HIS A 58 -3.92 -4.01 3.88
C HIS A 58 -4.49 -2.76 4.59
N LYS A 59 -4.70 -2.84 5.91
CA LYS A 59 -5.20 -1.75 6.75
C LYS A 59 -4.08 -0.87 7.29
#